data_AF-A0A812RPZ5-F1
#
_entry.id   AF-A0A812RPZ5-F1
#
_cell.length_a   1.000
_cell.length_b   1.000
_cell.length_c   1.000
_cell.angle_alpha   90.00
_cell.angle_beta   90.00
_cell.angle_gamma   90.00
#
_symmetry.space_group_name_H-M   'P 1'
#
loop_
_entity.id
_entity.type
_entity.pdbx_description
1 polymer ?
#
loop_
_entity_poly.entity_id
_entity_poly.type
_entity_poly.pdbx_seq_one_letter_code
_entity_poly.pdbx_strand_id
1 'polypeptide(L)'
;MGGMEKRITESMETKMAAVHTRLDDVHEQAKKQGDTLASLEARVLQLETGGVSSTTATGTASTSGFNTRRRAIVLGGYDRDTPREALLAELSSQVAKLQLDFDPSTMFATGIRRGTAIVPMHPKEGENEKDTNERFAKVLRQIQGGWKPCLFWAAWSKTQEQRQRSAYAGKVKRLLLTLDKEAQVECEWSCGTVWLGGTRVASATTAGPLAKETHAAKFGWLDMQKIAEKLGKERKEIEGPWGDLEAQLR
;
A
#
# COMPACT_ATOMS: atom_id res chain seq x y z
N MET A 1 67.97 -44.09 9.78
CA MET A 1 66.72 -43.47 10.27
C MET A 1 66.43 -42.09 9.67
N GLY A 2 67.41 -41.25 9.30
CA GLY A 2 67.14 -39.87 8.86
C GLY A 2 66.41 -39.63 7.52
N GLY A 3 66.14 -40.65 6.70
CA GLY A 3 65.42 -40.49 5.42
C GLY A 3 63.89 -40.56 5.53
N MET A 4 63.37 -41.04 6.66
CA MET A 4 61.93 -41.09 6.96
C MET A 4 61.49 -39.83 7.69
N GLU A 5 62.33 -39.32 8.60
CA GLU A 5 62.14 -38.03 9.28
C GLU A 5 62.09 -36.86 8.29
N LYS A 6 63.01 -36.81 7.30
CA LYS A 6 62.99 -35.77 6.25
C LYS A 6 61.70 -35.76 5.41
N ARG A 7 61.17 -36.94 5.07
CA ARG A 7 59.92 -37.05 4.31
C ARG A 7 58.69 -36.65 5.14
N ILE A 8 58.73 -36.87 6.45
CA ILE A 8 57.67 -36.44 7.36
C ILE A 8 57.70 -34.92 7.52
N THR A 9 58.88 -34.31 7.66
CA THR A 9 59.01 -32.85 7.75
C THR A 9 58.59 -32.13 6.46
N GLU A 10 59.01 -32.62 5.29
CA GLU A 10 58.59 -32.04 3.99
C GLU A 10 57.07 -32.18 3.74
N SER A 11 56.47 -33.30 4.16
CA SER A 11 55.02 -33.52 4.10
C SER A 11 54.26 -32.61 5.07
N MET A 12 54.80 -32.37 6.26
CA MET A 12 54.24 -31.42 7.23
C MET A 12 54.32 -29.98 6.75
N GLU A 13 55.45 -29.55 6.18
CA GLU A 13 55.62 -28.21 5.61
C GLU A 13 54.63 -27.95 4.46
N THR A 14 54.48 -28.93 3.56
CA THR A 14 53.51 -28.85 2.45
C THR A 14 52.07 -28.73 2.96
N LYS A 15 51.72 -29.50 4.00
CA LYS A 15 50.39 -29.43 4.62
C LYS A 15 50.17 -28.12 5.38
N MET A 16 51.18 -27.60 6.07
CA MET A 16 51.10 -26.30 6.77
C MET A 16 50.96 -25.13 5.81
N ALA A 17 51.64 -25.17 4.66
CA ALA A 17 51.46 -24.19 3.60
C ALA A 17 50.03 -24.21 3.03
N ALA A 18 49.50 -25.41 2.75
CA ALA A 18 48.11 -25.56 2.28
C ALA A 18 47.06 -25.11 3.31
N VAL A 19 47.33 -25.29 4.61
CA VAL A 19 46.46 -24.79 5.68
C VAL A 19 46.50 -23.27 5.77
N HIS A 20 47.67 -22.63 5.62
CA HIS A 20 47.77 -21.17 5.59
C HIS A 20 46.98 -20.57 4.44
N THR A 21 47.12 -21.11 3.23
CA THR A 21 46.35 -20.62 2.07
C THR A 21 44.85 -20.75 2.29
N ARG A 22 44.38 -21.86 2.86
CA ARG A 22 42.95 -22.03 3.19
C ARG A 22 42.48 -21.06 4.28
N LEU A 23 43.32 -20.73 5.26
CA LEU A 23 42.98 -19.75 6.28
C LEU A 23 42.88 -18.34 5.70
N ASP A 24 43.75 -17.99 4.76
CA ASP A 24 43.70 -16.70 4.05
C ASP A 24 42.42 -16.58 3.22
N ASP A 25 42.06 -17.64 2.48
CA ASP A 25 40.80 -17.69 1.69
C ASP A 25 39.56 -17.55 2.60
N VAL A 26 39.54 -18.25 3.74
CA VAL A 26 38.44 -18.16 4.72
C VAL A 26 38.38 -16.75 5.32
N HIS A 27 39.53 -16.13 5.59
CA HIS A 27 39.59 -14.76 6.12
C HIS A 27 39.05 -13.74 5.12
N GLU A 28 39.41 -13.89 3.84
CA GLU A 28 38.90 -13.03 2.77
C GLU A 28 37.40 -13.23 2.56
N GLN A 29 36.91 -14.47 2.64
CA GLN A 29 35.49 -14.78 2.53
C GLN A 29 34.70 -14.23 3.72
N ALA A 30 35.22 -14.32 4.95
CA ALA A 30 34.61 -13.75 6.14
C ALA A 30 34.52 -12.21 6.05
N LYS A 31 35.55 -11.55 5.50
CA LYS A 31 35.54 -10.10 5.26
C LYS A 31 34.46 -9.70 4.26
N LYS A 32 34.37 -10.40 3.12
CA LYS A 32 33.31 -10.18 2.11
C LYS A 32 31.91 -10.38 2.71
N GLN A 33 31.73 -11.39 3.55
CA GLN A 33 30.46 -11.61 4.24
C GLN A 33 30.12 -10.48 5.22
N GLY A 34 31.10 -9.97 5.97
CA GLY A 34 30.94 -8.80 6.84
C GLY A 34 30.48 -7.55 6.09
N ASP A 35 31.08 -7.27 4.93
CA ASP A 35 30.69 -6.13 4.08
C ASP A 35 29.26 -6.28 3.54
N THR A 36 28.86 -7.50 3.16
CA THR A 36 27.49 -7.76 2.72
C THR A 36 26.47 -7.63 3.85
N LEU A 37 26.82 -8.06 5.07
CA LEU A 37 25.98 -7.92 6.25
C LEU A 37 25.80 -6.45 6.63
N ALA A 38 26.88 -5.66 6.64
CA ALA A 38 26.80 -4.22 6.88
C ALA A 38 25.94 -3.50 5.83
N SER A 39 26.03 -3.90 4.56
CA SER A 39 25.17 -3.38 3.50
C SER A 39 23.70 -3.75 3.69
N LEU A 40 23.42 -4.99 4.13
CA LEU A 40 22.06 -5.44 4.43
C LEU A 40 21.49 -4.72 5.65
N GLU A 41 22.26 -4.56 6.72
CA GLU A 41 21.87 -3.80 7.91
C GLU A 41 21.56 -2.34 7.58
N ALA A 42 22.39 -1.67 6.76
CA ALA A 42 22.11 -0.31 6.30
C ALA A 42 20.81 -0.21 5.49
N ARG A 43 20.52 -1.21 4.64
CA ARG A 43 19.27 -1.27 3.87
C ARG A 43 18.07 -1.55 4.75
N VAL A 44 18.20 -2.41 5.76
CA VAL A 44 17.14 -2.70 6.74
C VAL A 44 16.86 -1.44 7.57
N LEU A 45 17.90 -0.77 8.07
CA LEU A 45 17.77 0.47 8.83
C LEU A 45 17.09 1.57 8.01
N GLN A 46 17.41 1.69 6.71
CA GLN A 46 16.77 2.64 5.80
C GLN A 46 15.29 2.32 5.55
N LEU A 47 14.92 1.04 5.49
CA LEU A 47 13.53 0.60 5.37
C LEU A 47 12.74 0.83 6.67
N GLU A 48 13.39 0.63 7.83
CA GLU A 48 12.77 0.82 9.14
C GLU A 48 12.61 2.30 9.49
N THR A 49 13.60 3.14 9.18
CA THR A 49 13.55 4.60 9.43
C THR A 49 12.69 5.36 8.41
N GLY A 50 12.60 4.88 7.16
CA GLY A 50 11.71 5.43 6.13
C GLY A 50 10.22 5.13 6.33
N GLY A 51 9.87 4.29 7.31
CA GLY A 51 8.48 3.92 7.63
C GLY A 51 7.71 4.96 8.44
N VAL A 52 8.36 5.97 9.01
CA VAL A 52 7.74 6.96 9.90
C VAL A 52 8.41 8.35 9.76
N SER A 53 7.98 9.15 8.78
CA SER A 53 8.07 10.62 8.78
C SER A 53 7.18 11.16 7.65
N SER A 54 5.94 11.52 7.97
CA SER A 54 5.49 12.89 8.30
C SER A 54 5.11 13.72 7.05
N THR A 55 3.79 13.80 6.87
CA THR A 55 3.01 14.98 6.46
C THR A 55 3.75 16.18 5.86
N THR A 56 3.52 16.40 4.57
CA THR A 56 3.20 17.74 4.05
C THR A 56 2.15 17.62 2.96
N ALA A 57 0.96 18.15 3.28
CA ALA A 57 -0.06 18.45 2.30
C ALA A 57 0.43 19.63 1.46
N THR A 58 0.76 19.38 0.20
CA THR A 58 0.54 20.20 -1.00
C THR A 58 1.49 19.70 -2.09
N GLY A 59 0.99 19.53 -3.31
CA GLY A 59 1.84 19.31 -4.47
C GLY A 59 1.62 17.96 -5.15
N THR A 60 0.86 18.02 -6.24
CA THR A 60 0.98 17.10 -7.37
C THR A 60 2.42 17.14 -7.88
N ALA A 61 3.30 16.29 -7.33
CA ALA A 61 4.63 16.08 -7.87
C ALA A 61 5.10 14.65 -7.61
N SER A 62 5.41 13.97 -8.69
CA SER A 62 6.07 12.68 -8.79
C SER A 62 7.37 12.63 -7.97
N THR A 63 7.35 11.93 -6.84
CA THR A 63 8.55 11.44 -6.18
C THR A 63 8.72 9.96 -6.49
N SER A 64 9.64 9.67 -7.43
CA SER A 64 10.14 8.32 -7.67
C SER A 64 10.78 7.80 -6.38
N GLY A 65 10.26 6.71 -5.83
CA GLY A 65 11.02 5.93 -4.84
C GLY A 65 10.24 5.12 -3.82
N PHE A 66 9.00 5.47 -3.45
CA PHE A 66 8.41 4.85 -2.25
C PHE A 66 6.88 4.60 -2.34
N ASN A 67 6.47 3.81 -3.34
CA ASN A 67 5.23 3.03 -3.30
C ASN A 67 5.20 2.03 -4.48
N THR A 68 5.77 0.84 -4.31
CA THR A 68 5.93 -0.17 -5.38
C THR A 68 4.62 -0.80 -5.87
N ARG A 69 3.44 -0.29 -5.48
CA ARG A 69 2.21 -0.65 -6.17
C ARG A 69 2.12 0.16 -7.46
N ARG A 70 2.45 -0.49 -8.58
CA ARG A 70 2.20 0.03 -9.94
C ARG A 70 0.76 0.56 -10.01
N ARG A 71 0.62 1.76 -10.58
CA ARG A 71 -0.69 2.37 -10.83
C ARG A 71 -1.55 1.36 -11.60
N ALA A 72 -2.84 1.35 -11.33
CA ALA A 72 -3.79 0.44 -11.93
C ALA A 72 -5.09 1.18 -12.23
N ILE A 73 -5.85 0.64 -13.17
CA ILE A 73 -7.25 1.01 -13.41
C ILE A 73 -8.15 -0.02 -12.77
N VAL A 74 -9.26 0.45 -12.20
CA VAL A 74 -10.36 -0.40 -11.76
C VAL A 74 -11.47 -0.31 -12.80
N LEU A 75 -11.91 -1.47 -13.30
CA LEU A 75 -13.07 -1.62 -14.16
C LEU A 75 -14.21 -2.16 -13.31
N GLY A 76 -15.40 -1.57 -13.38
CA GLY A 76 -16.55 -1.99 -12.59
C GLY A 76 -17.86 -1.69 -13.28
N GLY A 77 -18.99 -2.05 -12.67
CA GLY A 77 -20.32 -1.91 -13.28
C GLY A 77 -21.11 -3.21 -13.31
N TYR A 78 -20.48 -4.29 -12.85
CA TYR A 78 -21.10 -5.60 -12.70
C TYR A 78 -21.59 -5.81 -11.27
N ASP A 79 -22.48 -6.79 -11.10
CA ASP A 79 -23.01 -7.16 -9.79
C ASP A 79 -21.89 -7.71 -8.88
N ARG A 80 -21.99 -7.44 -7.57
CA ARG A 80 -20.99 -7.87 -6.58
C ARG A 80 -20.86 -9.39 -6.48
N ASP A 81 -21.91 -10.12 -6.84
CA ASP A 81 -21.97 -11.57 -6.82
C ASP A 81 -21.56 -12.22 -8.16
N THR A 82 -21.14 -11.44 -9.16
CA THR A 82 -20.69 -11.98 -10.46
C THR A 82 -19.47 -12.90 -10.29
N PRO A 83 -19.50 -14.15 -10.81
CA PRO A 83 -18.34 -15.04 -10.80
C PRO A 83 -17.12 -14.40 -11.47
N ARG A 84 -15.93 -14.59 -10.89
CA ARG A 84 -14.66 -14.04 -11.39
C ARG A 84 -14.42 -14.37 -12.86
N GLU A 85 -14.64 -15.63 -13.26
CA GLU A 85 -14.38 -16.08 -14.63
C GLU A 85 -15.30 -15.39 -15.63
N ALA A 86 -16.60 -15.30 -15.31
CA ALA A 86 -17.59 -14.60 -16.12
C ALA A 86 -17.25 -13.11 -16.25
N LEU A 87 -16.92 -12.45 -15.12
CA LEU A 87 -16.52 -11.05 -15.10
C LEU A 87 -15.31 -10.78 -16.01
N LEU A 88 -14.25 -11.59 -15.88
CA LEU A 88 -13.03 -11.40 -16.66
C LEU A 88 -13.23 -11.71 -18.14
N ALA A 89 -14.04 -12.72 -18.47
CA ALA A 89 -14.39 -13.05 -19.86
C ALA A 89 -15.17 -11.91 -20.52
N GLU A 90 -16.19 -11.37 -19.83
CA GLU A 90 -17.02 -10.29 -20.37
C GLU A 90 -16.22 -8.99 -20.51
N LEU A 91 -15.46 -8.60 -19.48
CA LEU A 91 -14.58 -7.43 -19.56
C LEU A 91 -13.55 -7.58 -20.69
N SER A 92 -12.94 -8.75 -20.87
CA SER A 92 -11.99 -8.98 -21.97
C SER A 92 -12.65 -8.82 -23.34
N SER A 93 -13.89 -9.30 -23.49
CA SER A 93 -14.69 -9.10 -24.70
C SER A 93 -14.97 -7.62 -24.97
N GLN A 94 -15.32 -6.86 -23.93
CA GLN A 94 -15.56 -5.41 -24.05
C GLN A 94 -14.29 -4.63 -24.37
N VAL A 95 -13.16 -4.98 -23.76
CA VAL A 95 -11.83 -4.39 -24.04
C VAL A 95 -11.47 -4.55 -25.51
N ALA A 96 -11.64 -5.76 -26.06
CA ALA A 96 -11.41 -6.04 -27.47
C ALA A 96 -12.39 -5.27 -28.38
N LYS A 97 -13.68 -5.25 -28.04
CA LYS A 97 -14.73 -4.56 -28.81
C LYS A 97 -14.51 -3.05 -28.86
N LEU A 98 -14.07 -2.46 -27.75
CA LEU A 98 -13.77 -1.02 -27.65
C LEU A 98 -12.35 -0.69 -28.12
N GLN A 99 -11.53 -1.69 -28.50
CA GLN A 99 -10.14 -1.50 -28.91
C GLN A 99 -9.33 -0.68 -27.89
N LEU A 100 -9.52 -0.98 -26.60
CA LEU A 100 -8.83 -0.25 -25.53
C LEU A 100 -7.36 -0.61 -25.51
N ASP A 101 -6.51 0.39 -25.31
CA ASP A 101 -5.06 0.25 -25.40
C ASP A 101 -4.41 -0.27 -24.10
N PHE A 102 -4.81 -1.48 -23.69
CA PHE A 102 -4.17 -2.26 -22.63
C PHE A 102 -4.40 -3.77 -22.84
N ASP A 103 -3.52 -4.58 -22.25
CA ASP A 103 -3.60 -6.03 -22.36
C ASP A 103 -4.64 -6.62 -21.39
N PRO A 104 -5.73 -7.24 -21.87
CA PRO A 104 -6.75 -7.85 -21.02
C PRO A 104 -6.21 -9.05 -20.22
N SER A 105 -5.11 -9.70 -20.65
CA SER A 105 -4.53 -10.85 -19.95
C SER A 105 -3.99 -10.49 -18.55
N THR A 106 -3.61 -9.22 -18.36
CA THR A 106 -3.10 -8.70 -17.09
C THR A 106 -4.19 -8.39 -16.07
N MET A 107 -5.46 -8.43 -16.50
CA MET A 107 -6.61 -8.11 -15.66
C MET A 107 -6.89 -9.21 -14.64
N PHE A 108 -7.19 -8.82 -13.40
CA PHE A 108 -7.54 -9.78 -12.35
C PHE A 108 -8.62 -9.25 -11.41
N ALA A 109 -9.27 -10.16 -10.68
CA ALA A 109 -10.20 -9.84 -9.61
C ALA A 109 -9.69 -10.42 -8.28
N THR A 110 -9.91 -9.70 -7.17
CA THR A 110 -9.36 -10.03 -5.84
C THR A 110 -10.13 -11.13 -5.09
N GLY A 111 -11.07 -11.82 -5.73
CA GLY A 111 -11.84 -12.88 -5.11
C GLY A 111 -12.67 -13.67 -6.13
N ILE A 112 -13.35 -14.71 -5.64
CA ILE A 112 -14.15 -15.62 -6.47
C ILE A 112 -15.39 -14.97 -7.10
N ARG A 113 -15.94 -13.94 -6.45
CA ARG A 113 -17.08 -13.14 -6.91
C ARG A 113 -16.85 -11.67 -6.65
N ARG A 114 -16.94 -10.84 -7.68
CA ARG A 114 -16.68 -9.39 -7.62
C ARG A 114 -17.46 -8.67 -8.71
N GLY A 115 -17.84 -7.44 -8.45
CA GLY A 115 -18.38 -6.51 -9.46
C GLY A 115 -17.31 -5.65 -10.14
N THR A 116 -16.03 -5.88 -9.82
CA THR A 116 -14.90 -5.07 -10.28
C THR A 116 -13.66 -5.91 -10.56
N ALA A 117 -12.93 -5.54 -11.61
CA ALA A 117 -11.60 -6.07 -11.92
C ALA A 117 -10.55 -4.95 -11.87
N ILE A 118 -9.28 -5.34 -11.75
CA ILE A 118 -8.13 -4.46 -11.66
C ILE A 118 -7.21 -4.75 -12.84
N VAL A 119 -6.78 -3.70 -13.54
CA VAL A 119 -5.82 -3.75 -14.64
C VAL A 119 -4.56 -3.01 -14.20
N PRO A 120 -3.46 -3.72 -13.90
CA PRO A 120 -2.16 -3.11 -13.68
C PRO A 120 -1.71 -2.32 -14.90
N MET A 121 -1.16 -1.12 -14.69
CA MET A 121 -0.55 -0.35 -15.76
C MET A 121 0.88 -0.81 -15.93
N HIS A 122 1.15 -1.43 -17.07
CA HIS A 122 2.50 -1.77 -17.50
C HIS A 122 2.94 -0.80 -18.60
N PRO A 123 4.16 -0.24 -18.51
CA PRO A 123 4.75 0.51 -19.62
C PRO A 123 5.02 -0.47 -20.78
N LYS A 124 4.76 -0.02 -22.01
CA LYS A 124 5.20 -0.71 -23.22
C LYS A 124 6.70 -0.49 -23.45
N GLU A 125 7.29 -1.28 -24.34
CA GLU A 125 8.69 -1.13 -24.73
C GLU A 125 8.93 0.30 -25.29
N GLY A 126 9.91 1.00 -24.71
CA GLY A 126 10.21 2.40 -25.06
C GLY A 126 9.28 3.47 -24.46
N GLU A 127 8.25 3.09 -23.69
CA GLU A 127 7.29 4.03 -23.09
C GLU A 127 7.82 4.59 -21.76
N ASN A 128 7.77 5.92 -21.58
CA ASN A 128 8.09 6.53 -20.28
C ASN A 128 6.84 6.55 -19.35
N GLU A 129 7.00 7.00 -18.10
CA GLU A 129 5.87 7.05 -17.14
C GLU A 129 4.76 8.04 -17.59
N LYS A 130 5.13 9.17 -18.18
CA LYS A 130 4.18 10.18 -18.68
C LYS A 130 3.35 9.62 -19.84
N ASP A 131 4.00 8.98 -20.81
CA ASP A 131 3.36 8.35 -21.97
C ASP A 131 2.38 7.25 -21.50
N THR A 132 2.81 6.44 -20.53
CA THR A 132 1.95 5.41 -19.89
C THR A 132 0.70 6.05 -19.27
N ASN A 133 0.87 7.12 -18.49
CA ASN A 133 -0.25 7.83 -17.88
C ASN A 133 -1.18 8.46 -18.93
N GLU A 134 -0.65 9.03 -20.00
CA GLU A 134 -1.42 9.62 -21.09
C GLU A 134 -2.23 8.57 -21.87
N ARG A 135 -1.63 7.41 -22.16
CA ARG A 135 -2.32 6.28 -22.79
C ARG A 135 -3.50 5.81 -21.95
N PHE A 136 -3.28 5.57 -20.66
CA PHE A 136 -4.36 5.14 -19.76
C PHE A 136 -5.40 6.25 -19.49
N ALA A 137 -5.00 7.52 -19.51
CA ALA A 137 -5.95 8.64 -19.47
C ALA A 137 -6.84 8.69 -20.72
N LYS A 138 -6.28 8.40 -21.91
CA LYS A 138 -7.04 8.27 -23.16
C LYS A 138 -8.05 7.12 -23.07
N VAL A 139 -7.64 5.96 -22.55
CA VAL A 139 -8.53 4.81 -22.29
C VAL A 139 -9.69 5.20 -21.38
N LEU A 140 -9.43 5.89 -20.27
CA LEU A 140 -10.48 6.35 -19.36
C LEU A 140 -11.46 7.31 -20.04
N ARG A 141 -10.96 8.28 -20.80
CA ARG A 141 -11.81 9.20 -21.57
C ARG A 141 -12.64 8.47 -22.62
N GLN A 142 -12.11 7.45 -23.25
CA GLN A 142 -12.84 6.65 -24.23
C GLN A 142 -14.00 5.86 -23.59
N ILE A 143 -13.78 5.30 -22.40
CA ILE A 143 -14.84 4.61 -21.64
C ILE A 143 -15.90 5.62 -21.15
N GLN A 144 -15.48 6.80 -20.68
CA GLN A 144 -16.38 7.84 -20.17
C GLN A 144 -17.15 8.57 -21.29
N GLY A 145 -16.54 8.75 -22.45
CA GLY A 145 -17.08 9.50 -23.59
C GLY A 145 -17.77 8.65 -24.65
N GLY A 146 -17.87 7.33 -24.44
CA GLY A 146 -18.47 6.41 -25.42
C GLY A 146 -19.95 6.69 -25.67
N TRP A 147 -20.31 6.98 -26.93
CA TRP A 147 -21.69 7.17 -27.44
C TRP A 147 -22.61 5.93 -27.37
N LYS A 148 -22.19 4.86 -26.71
CA LYS A 148 -23.01 3.68 -26.42
C LYS A 148 -22.87 3.40 -24.93
N PRO A 149 -23.93 2.93 -24.23
CA PRO A 149 -23.83 2.59 -22.82
C PRO A 149 -22.76 1.50 -22.68
N CYS A 150 -21.55 1.89 -22.30
CA CYS A 150 -20.57 0.95 -21.82
C CYS A 150 -21.21 0.34 -20.57
N LEU A 151 -21.37 -0.99 -20.55
CA LEU A 151 -21.93 -1.72 -19.41
C LEU A 151 -21.07 -1.59 -18.15
N PHE A 152 -19.91 -0.92 -18.26
CA PHE A 152 -18.93 -0.79 -17.20
C PHE A 152 -18.34 0.63 -17.18
N TRP A 153 -17.95 1.06 -15.98
CA TRP A 153 -17.18 2.25 -15.71
C TRP A 153 -15.70 1.89 -15.47
N ALA A 154 -14.84 2.88 -15.62
CA ALA A 154 -13.42 2.77 -15.30
C ALA A 154 -12.95 3.97 -14.47
N ALA A 155 -12.08 3.71 -13.50
CA ALA A 155 -11.49 4.74 -12.66
C ALA A 155 -10.07 4.39 -12.27
N TRP A 156 -9.27 5.40 -11.94
CA TRP A 156 -7.97 5.18 -11.33
C TRP A 156 -8.10 4.41 -10.03
N SER A 157 -7.21 3.44 -9.81
CA SER A 157 -7.09 2.79 -8.51
C SER A 157 -6.63 3.81 -7.46
N LYS A 158 -7.23 3.75 -6.28
CA LYS A 158 -6.84 4.61 -5.15
C LYS A 158 -5.37 4.41 -4.79
N THR A 159 -4.65 5.51 -4.53
CA THR A 159 -3.29 5.48 -3.97
C THR A 159 -3.29 4.87 -2.56
N GLN A 160 -2.12 4.49 -2.03
CA GLN A 160 -2.02 4.01 -0.65
C GLN A 160 -2.58 5.04 0.33
N GLU A 161 -2.19 6.30 0.19
CA GLU A 161 -2.67 7.40 1.02
C GLU A 161 -4.20 7.56 0.95
N GLN A 162 -4.79 7.53 -0.25
CA GLN A 162 -6.24 7.59 -0.43
C GLN A 162 -6.96 6.39 0.22
N ARG A 163 -6.35 5.20 0.18
CA ARG A 163 -6.90 4.03 0.88
C ARG A 163 -6.80 4.18 2.39
N GLN A 164 -5.70 4.72 2.91
CA GLN A 164 -5.52 5.00 4.34
C GLN A 164 -6.56 6.02 4.82
N ARG A 165 -6.81 7.10 4.07
CA ARG A 165 -7.89 8.07 4.37
C ARG A 165 -9.27 7.41 4.39
N SER A 166 -9.58 6.61 3.37
CA SER A 166 -10.85 5.86 3.34
C SER A 166 -10.95 4.84 4.48
N ALA A 167 -9.85 4.16 4.84
CA ALA A 167 -9.82 3.20 5.94
C ALA A 167 -10.02 3.89 7.28
N TYR A 168 -9.39 5.05 7.49
CA TYR A 168 -9.56 5.90 8.66
C TYR A 168 -11.04 6.27 8.86
N ALA A 169 -11.70 6.84 7.84
CA ALA A 169 -13.13 7.13 7.91
C ALA A 169 -13.97 5.88 8.22
N GLY A 170 -13.59 4.71 7.68
CA GLY A 170 -14.26 3.45 7.96
C GLY A 170 -14.13 2.97 9.40
N LYS A 171 -12.94 3.16 10.00
CA LYS A 171 -12.70 2.85 11.42
C LYS A 171 -13.45 3.80 12.33
N VAL A 172 -13.43 5.11 12.05
CA VAL A 172 -14.22 6.09 12.82
C VAL A 172 -15.71 5.80 12.71
N LYS A 173 -16.24 5.54 11.50
CA LYS A 173 -17.64 5.12 11.32
C LYS A 173 -17.96 3.88 12.14
N ARG A 174 -17.08 2.87 12.13
CA ARG A 174 -17.27 1.66 12.93
C ARG A 174 -17.29 1.97 14.43
N LEU A 175 -16.38 2.80 14.93
CA LEU A 175 -16.36 3.24 16.32
C LEU A 175 -17.72 3.85 16.71
N LEU A 176 -18.20 4.83 15.93
CA LEU A 176 -19.45 5.53 16.22
C LEU A 176 -20.64 4.57 16.25
N LEU A 177 -20.73 3.65 15.29
CA LEU A 177 -21.81 2.65 15.23
C LEU A 177 -21.71 1.56 16.30
N THR A 178 -20.52 1.33 16.86
CA THR A 178 -20.33 0.45 18.02
C THR A 178 -20.83 1.11 19.30
N LEU A 179 -20.60 2.43 19.45
CA LEU A 179 -21.04 3.20 20.61
C LEU A 179 -22.56 3.44 20.59
N ASP A 180 -23.11 3.71 19.42
CA ASP A 180 -24.53 3.89 19.19
C ASP A 180 -24.90 3.44 17.76
N LYS A 181 -25.75 2.40 17.67
CA LYS A 181 -26.17 1.81 16.39
C LYS A 181 -27.08 2.73 15.57
N GLU A 182 -27.75 3.68 16.22
CA GLU A 182 -28.69 4.62 15.59
C GLU A 182 -28.03 5.97 15.26
N ALA A 183 -26.74 6.12 15.60
CA ALA A 183 -25.98 7.32 15.33
C ALA A 183 -26.04 7.73 13.86
N GLN A 184 -26.41 8.99 13.62
CA GLN A 184 -26.45 9.58 12.28
C GLN A 184 -25.03 9.92 11.82
N VAL A 185 -24.38 8.95 11.15
CA VAL A 185 -22.99 9.05 10.72
C VAL A 185 -22.87 9.27 9.21
N GLU A 186 -22.27 10.40 8.85
CA GLU A 186 -21.94 10.74 7.46
C GLU A 186 -20.43 10.62 7.25
N CYS A 187 -20.01 10.13 6.08
CA CYS A 187 -18.60 9.91 5.77
C CYS A 187 -18.26 10.37 4.36
N GLU A 188 -17.21 11.18 4.26
CA GLU A 188 -16.54 11.51 3.02
C GLU A 188 -15.23 10.71 2.91
N TRP A 189 -15.30 9.62 2.15
CA TRP A 189 -14.22 8.61 2.07
C TRP A 189 -12.94 9.11 1.40
N SER A 190 -13.04 10.07 0.49
CA SER A 190 -11.90 10.69 -0.22
C SER A 190 -11.01 11.50 0.73
N CYS A 191 -11.65 12.28 1.60
CA CYS A 191 -11.01 13.19 2.55
C CYS A 191 -10.77 12.55 3.92
N GLY A 192 -11.34 11.37 4.15
CA GLY A 192 -11.27 10.67 5.44
C GLY A 192 -12.04 11.42 6.53
N THR A 193 -13.08 12.15 6.16
CA THR A 193 -13.83 13.04 7.06
C THR A 193 -15.13 12.38 7.50
N VAL A 194 -15.45 12.51 8.78
CA VAL A 194 -16.64 11.91 9.40
C VAL A 194 -17.40 12.95 10.21
N TRP A 195 -18.72 12.94 10.04
CA TRP A 195 -19.65 13.78 10.78
C TRP A 195 -20.61 12.92 11.58
N LEU A 196 -20.95 13.39 12.78
CA LEU A 196 -21.93 12.82 13.69
C LEU A 196 -23.06 13.84 13.89
N GLY A 197 -24.24 13.55 13.36
CA GLY A 197 -25.41 14.45 13.39
C GLY A 197 -25.07 15.86 12.88
N GLY A 198 -24.43 15.94 11.70
CA GLY A 198 -24.02 17.21 11.07
C GLY A 198 -22.77 17.88 11.66
N THR A 199 -22.19 17.37 12.75
CA THR A 199 -20.96 17.94 13.35
C THR A 199 -19.75 17.11 12.97
N ARG A 200 -18.70 17.76 12.43
CA ARG A 200 -17.46 17.10 12.06
C ARG A 200 -16.71 16.63 13.31
N VAL A 201 -16.47 15.34 13.41
CA VAL A 201 -15.81 14.69 14.56
C VAL A 201 -14.46 14.06 14.22
N ALA A 202 -14.16 13.86 12.94
CA ALA A 202 -12.86 13.36 12.51
C ALA A 202 -12.50 13.85 11.11
N SER A 203 -11.21 13.95 10.81
CA SER A 203 -10.72 14.19 9.45
C SER A 203 -9.27 13.76 9.26
N ALA A 204 -8.96 13.25 8.06
CA ALA A 204 -7.60 12.88 7.67
C ALA A 204 -6.86 13.97 6.88
N THR A 205 -7.57 15.02 6.43
CA THR A 205 -7.04 16.02 5.48
C THR A 205 -7.20 17.45 5.95
N THR A 206 -8.21 17.74 6.76
CA THR A 206 -8.43 19.09 7.29
C THR A 206 -7.75 19.26 8.63
N ALA A 207 -7.32 20.47 8.95
CA ALA A 207 -6.84 20.78 10.30
C ALA A 207 -7.91 20.45 11.36
N GLY A 208 -7.44 19.95 12.50
CA GLY A 208 -8.28 19.73 13.68
C GLY A 208 -8.72 21.04 14.31
N PRO A 209 -9.80 21.02 15.12
CA PRO A 209 -10.07 22.15 16.01
C PRO A 209 -8.84 22.46 16.88
N LEU A 210 -8.60 23.74 17.16
CA LEU A 210 -7.48 24.21 18.02
C LEU A 210 -7.56 23.69 19.46
N ALA A 211 -8.66 23.02 19.82
CA ALA A 211 -8.85 22.44 21.14
C ALA A 211 -7.83 21.33 21.41
N LYS A 212 -7.25 21.35 22.62
CA LYS A 212 -6.27 20.36 23.12
C LYS A 212 -6.82 18.93 23.21
N GLU A 213 -8.13 18.76 23.03
CA GLU A 213 -8.84 17.50 23.26
C GLU A 213 -9.01 16.67 21.99
N THR A 214 -8.42 17.13 20.88
CA THR A 214 -8.37 16.38 19.64
C THR A 214 -7.26 15.33 19.70
N HIS A 215 -7.62 14.06 19.59
CA HIS A 215 -6.64 12.97 19.50
C HIS A 215 -5.94 13.03 18.13
N ALA A 216 -4.63 13.22 18.13
CA ALA A 216 -3.81 13.06 16.92
C ALA A 216 -3.73 11.58 16.57
N ALA A 217 -4.46 11.18 15.53
CA ALA A 217 -4.42 9.82 15.02
C ALA A 217 -3.32 9.68 13.97
N LYS A 218 -2.87 8.44 13.72
CA LYS A 218 -1.82 8.13 12.72
C LYS A 218 -2.07 8.74 11.33
N PHE A 219 -3.35 8.88 10.94
CA PHE A 219 -3.76 9.37 9.62
C PHE A 219 -4.68 10.60 9.68
N GLY A 220 -4.80 11.29 10.82
CA GLY A 220 -5.76 12.38 10.97
C GLY A 220 -5.96 12.84 12.41
N TRP A 221 -7.13 13.40 12.70
CA TRP A 221 -7.52 13.75 14.06
C TRP A 221 -8.93 13.27 14.36
N LEU A 222 -9.17 12.92 15.63
CA LEU A 222 -10.46 12.48 16.17
C LEU A 222 -10.82 13.32 17.39
N ASP A 223 -11.98 13.97 17.37
CA ASP A 223 -12.50 14.79 18.48
C ASP A 223 -13.34 13.91 19.41
N MET A 224 -12.67 13.25 20.36
CA MET A 224 -13.31 12.31 21.29
C MET A 224 -14.28 13.01 22.23
N GLN A 225 -13.99 14.27 22.60
CA GLN A 225 -14.86 15.04 23.47
C GLN A 225 -16.21 15.31 22.82
N LYS A 226 -16.23 15.78 21.56
CA LYS A 226 -17.50 16.01 20.85
C LYS A 226 -18.28 14.72 20.63
N ILE A 227 -17.58 13.60 20.42
CA ILE A 227 -18.25 12.30 20.31
C ILE A 227 -18.90 11.93 21.66
N ALA A 228 -18.18 12.09 22.77
CA ALA A 228 -18.68 11.86 24.11
C ALA A 228 -19.93 12.71 24.40
N GLU A 229 -19.86 14.00 24.13
CA GLU A 229 -20.97 14.94 24.31
C GLU A 229 -22.20 14.58 23.46
N LYS A 230 -22.00 14.25 22.18
CA LYS A 230 -23.12 13.94 21.28
C LYS A 230 -23.79 12.60 21.56
N LEU A 231 -23.02 11.61 22.02
CA LEU A 231 -23.54 10.28 22.31
C LEU A 231 -23.92 10.09 23.78
N GLY A 232 -23.70 11.09 24.63
CA GLY A 232 -23.92 10.98 26.07
C GLY A 232 -23.05 9.89 26.72
N LYS A 233 -21.80 9.77 26.27
CA LYS A 233 -20.84 8.76 26.71
C LYS A 233 -19.69 9.39 27.48
N GLU A 234 -19.05 8.62 28.35
CA GLU A 234 -17.77 9.03 28.92
C GLU A 234 -16.64 8.84 27.91
N ARG A 235 -15.65 9.75 27.94
CA ARG A 235 -14.48 9.68 27.07
C ARG A 235 -13.74 8.33 27.14
N LYS A 236 -13.68 7.73 28.34
CA LYS A 236 -13.04 6.40 28.54
C LYS A 236 -13.72 5.29 27.75
N GLU A 237 -15.03 5.38 27.51
CA GLU A 237 -15.77 4.41 26.69
C GLU A 237 -15.38 4.48 25.21
N ILE A 238 -14.77 5.60 24.78
CA ILE A 238 -14.34 5.84 23.40
C ILE A 238 -12.86 5.46 23.21
N GLU A 239 -12.01 5.80 24.18
CA GLU A 239 -10.56 5.62 24.09
C GLU A 239 -10.14 4.17 23.88
N GLY A 240 -10.71 3.22 24.63
CA GLY A 240 -10.39 1.79 24.50
C GLY A 240 -10.71 1.25 23.09
N PRO A 241 -11.99 1.32 22.66
CA PRO A 241 -12.38 0.85 21.32
C PRO A 241 -11.66 1.59 20.19
N TRP A 242 -11.34 2.87 20.36
CA TRP A 242 -10.57 3.61 19.37
C TRP A 242 -9.13 3.08 19.26
N GLY A 243 -8.45 2.84 20.38
CA GLY A 243 -7.08 2.30 20.39
C GLY A 243 -6.97 0.98 19.62
N ASP A 244 -7.94 0.08 19.80
CA ASP A 244 -8.01 -1.19 19.07
C ASP A 244 -8.21 -0.99 17.55
N LEU A 245 -9.05 -0.04 17.17
CA LEU A 245 -9.34 0.27 15.77
C LEU A 245 -8.18 1.00 15.09
N GLU A 246 -7.49 1.87 15.83
CA GLU A 246 -6.33 2.61 15.36
C GLU A 246 -5.13 1.72 15.11
N ALA A 247 -4.87 0.75 16.01
CA ALA A 247 -3.81 -0.25 15.81
C ALA A 247 -3.98 -1.08 14.52
N GLN A 248 -5.22 -1.19 14.03
CA GLN A 248 -5.53 -1.88 12.78
C GLN A 248 -5.35 -1.02 11.52
N LEU A 249 -5.07 0.28 11.66
CA LEU A 249 -4.80 1.17 10.53
C LEU A 249 -3.36 0.98 10.03
N ARG A 250 -3.25 0.29 8.90
CA ARG A 250 -2.01 0.03 8.16
C ARG A 250 -1.88 0.97 6.97
#